data_AF-A0A1J4WZH1-F1
#
_entry.id   AF-A0A1J4WZH1-F1
#
_cell.length_a   1.000
_cell.length_b   1.000
_cell.length_c   1.000
_cell.angle_alpha   90.00
_cell.angle_beta   90.00
_cell.angle_gamma   90.00
#
_symmetry.space_group_name_H-M   'P 1'
#
loop_
_entity.id
_entity.type
_entity.pdbx_description
1 polymer ?
#
loop_
_entity_poly.entity_id
_entity_poly.type
_entity_poly.pdbx_seq_one_letter_code
_entity_poly.pdbx_strand_id
1 'polypeptide(L)'
;MVLLLSGGTEVTRGVIVDKFLEDHPDWRHLALEDLDATQDPDDVIGMGAFFALLVACECAKEALKEGYNVVITCPAAEMLDTVEESFPEELTSVYLGKTHAKTVYDRVIDTARQSVGETCSMLHELVA
;
A
#
# COMPACT_ATOMS: atom_id res chain seq x y z
N MET A 1 11.45 0.77 6.29
CA MET A 1 10.08 1.26 6.55
C MET A 1 9.13 0.74 5.49
N VAL A 2 7.86 0.56 5.84
CA VAL A 2 6.77 0.13 4.96
C VAL A 2 5.72 1.25 4.87
N LEU A 3 5.40 1.69 3.65
CA LEU A 3 4.31 2.61 3.37
C LEU A 3 3.17 1.83 2.72
N LEU A 4 2.00 1.79 3.35
CA LEU A 4 0.82 1.17 2.74
C LEU A 4 -0.09 2.26 2.16
N LEU A 5 -0.40 2.14 0.86
CA LEU A 5 -1.36 2.99 0.18
C LEU A 5 -2.64 2.20 -0.12
N SER A 6 -3.75 2.59 0.51
CA SER A 6 -5.05 1.99 0.29
C SER A 6 -6.10 3.02 -0.15
N GLY A 7 -7.25 2.56 -0.64
CA GLY A 7 -8.26 3.43 -1.24
C GLY A 7 -7.90 3.90 -2.65
N GLY A 8 -8.68 4.81 -3.22
CA GLY A 8 -8.53 5.26 -4.60
C GLY A 8 -8.76 4.14 -5.62
N THR A 9 -8.56 4.45 -6.90
CA THR A 9 -8.52 3.42 -7.95
C THR A 9 -7.11 2.85 -8.07
N GLU A 10 -6.98 1.63 -8.61
CA GLU A 10 -5.67 1.03 -8.94
C GLU A 10 -4.81 1.99 -9.79
N VAL A 11 -5.42 2.59 -10.83
CA VAL A 11 -4.75 3.59 -11.69
C VAL A 11 -4.23 4.78 -10.87
N THR A 12 -5.04 5.28 -9.92
CA THR A 12 -4.61 6.39 -9.05
C THR A 12 -3.42 5.99 -8.18
N ARG A 13 -3.44 4.79 -7.59
CA ARG A 13 -2.34 4.29 -6.77
C ARG A 13 -1.08 4.08 -7.59
N GLY A 14 -1.18 3.45 -8.77
CA GLY A 14 -0.05 3.24 -9.67
C GLY A 14 0.64 4.56 -10.05
N VAL A 15 -0.12 5.56 -10.49
CA VAL A 15 0.44 6.87 -10.86
C VAL A 15 1.12 7.58 -9.68
N ILE A 16 0.58 7.47 -8.48
CA ILE A 16 1.19 8.05 -7.27
C ILE A 16 2.49 7.31 -6.92
N VAL A 17 2.49 5.98 -6.98
CA VAL A 17 3.66 5.16 -6.68
C VAL A 17 4.76 5.38 -7.69
N ASP A 18 4.46 5.35 -8.98
CA ASP A 18 5.45 5.56 -10.04
C ASP A 18 6.19 6.87 -9.82
N LYS A 19 5.44 7.95 -9.58
CA LYS A 19 6.03 9.26 -9.31
C LYS A 19 6.82 9.30 -8.00
N PHE A 20 6.34 8.64 -6.94
CA PHE A 20 7.05 8.56 -5.67
C PHE A 20 8.39 7.83 -5.84
N LEU A 21 8.41 6.71 -6.57
CA LEU A 21 9.63 5.92 -6.80
C LEU A 21 10.67 6.64 -7.67
N GLU A 22 10.27 7.54 -8.56
CA GLU A 22 11.20 8.39 -9.31
C GLU A 22 12.12 9.20 -8.38
N ASP A 23 11.60 9.66 -7.25
CA ASP A 23 12.33 10.45 -6.26
C ASP A 23 12.97 9.59 -5.14
N HIS A 24 12.60 8.30 -5.06
CA HIS A 24 12.96 7.38 -3.97
C HIS A 24 13.55 6.05 -4.48
N PRO A 25 14.80 6.03 -4.99
CA PRO A 25 15.39 4.84 -5.63
C PRO A 25 15.71 3.68 -4.66
N ASP A 26 15.74 3.96 -3.35
CA ASP A 26 15.89 2.99 -2.27
C ASP A 26 14.57 2.30 -1.89
N TRP A 27 13.47 2.65 -2.57
CA TRP A 27 12.16 2.05 -2.34
C TRP A 27 11.83 0.98 -3.38
N ARG A 28 11.05 -0.01 -2.97
CA ARG A 28 10.48 -1.06 -3.83
C ARG A 28 8.98 -1.06 -3.71
N HIS A 29 8.29 -1.36 -4.81
CA HIS A 29 6.83 -1.43 -4.83
C HIS A 29 6.36 -2.87 -4.89
N LEU A 30 5.38 -3.18 -4.04
CA LEU A 30 4.60 -4.41 -4.08
C LEU A 30 3.13 -4.06 -4.31
N ALA A 31 2.61 -4.39 -5.48
CA ALA A 31 1.20 -4.23 -5.81
C ALA A 31 0.42 -5.48 -5.40
N LEU A 32 -0.49 -5.35 -4.43
CA LEU A 32 -1.38 -6.45 -4.06
C LEU A 32 -2.54 -6.60 -5.05
N GLU A 33 -2.78 -5.61 -5.89
CA GLU A 33 -3.77 -5.66 -6.97
C GLU A 33 -3.45 -6.75 -7.99
N ASP A 34 -2.15 -6.96 -8.27
CA ASP A 34 -1.67 -7.98 -9.21
C ASP A 34 -1.89 -9.41 -8.69
N LEU A 35 -2.14 -9.56 -7.38
CA LEU A 35 -2.35 -10.85 -6.75
C LEU A 35 -3.78 -11.38 -6.93
N ASP A 36 -4.73 -10.50 -7.24
CA ASP A 36 -6.15 -10.82 -7.47
C ASP A 36 -6.38 -11.48 -8.85
N ALA A 37 -5.48 -11.24 -9.81
CA ALA A 37 -5.60 -11.73 -11.20
C ALA A 37 -5.43 -13.25 -11.38
N THR A 38 -5.10 -13.99 -10.32
CA THR A 38 -4.95 -15.46 -10.38
C THR A 38 -6.14 -16.24 -9.81
N GLN A 39 -7.20 -15.57 -9.34
CA GLN A 39 -8.30 -16.24 -8.64
C GLN A 39 -9.34 -16.86 -9.59
N ASP A 40 -9.56 -18.16 -9.36
CA ASP A 40 -10.70 -18.94 -9.85
C ASP A 40 -12.01 -18.26 -9.36
N PRO A 41 -12.99 -17.95 -10.25
CA PRO A 41 -14.24 -17.29 -9.85
C PRO A 41 -15.09 -18.08 -8.84
N ASP A 42 -14.78 -19.36 -8.61
CA ASP A 42 -15.41 -20.23 -7.61
C ASP A 42 -14.71 -20.25 -6.24
N ASP A 43 -13.63 -19.47 -6.03
CA ASP A 43 -12.93 -19.42 -4.74
C ASP A 43 -13.75 -18.63 -3.71
N VAL A 44 -14.64 -19.34 -3.03
CA VAL A 44 -15.52 -18.83 -1.98
C VAL A 44 -14.67 -18.37 -0.80
N ILE A 45 -14.37 -17.07 -0.77
CA ILE A 45 -13.82 -16.29 0.35
C ILE A 45 -12.30 -16.40 0.52
N GLY A 46 -11.58 -15.43 -0.03
CA GLY A 46 -10.46 -14.74 0.64
C GLY A 46 -9.15 -15.49 0.89
N MET A 47 -9.08 -16.82 0.74
CA MET A 47 -7.87 -17.58 1.08
C MET A 47 -6.71 -17.33 0.11
N GLY A 48 -6.98 -17.27 -1.20
CA GLY A 48 -5.93 -16.95 -2.18
C GLY A 48 -5.38 -15.53 -1.99
N ALA A 49 -6.26 -14.53 -1.88
CA ALA A 49 -5.89 -13.16 -1.59
C ALA A 49 -5.15 -13.00 -0.25
N PHE A 50 -5.58 -13.72 0.79
CA PHE A 50 -4.90 -13.74 2.10
C PHE A 50 -3.51 -14.39 2.02
N PHE A 51 -3.37 -15.51 1.32
CA PHE A 51 -2.07 -16.15 1.13
C PHE A 51 -1.13 -15.25 0.33
N ALA A 52 -1.64 -14.61 -0.71
CA ALA A 52 -0.85 -13.70 -1.53
C ALA A 52 -0.40 -12.46 -0.73
N LEU A 53 -1.28 -11.94 0.13
CA LEU A 53 -0.94 -10.90 1.11
C LEU A 53 0.18 -11.35 2.06
N LEU A 54 0.10 -12.57 2.62
CA LEU A 54 1.18 -13.11 3.47
C LEU A 54 2.50 -13.21 2.71
N VAL A 55 2.48 -13.69 1.46
CA VAL A 55 3.68 -13.76 0.62
C VAL A 55 4.26 -12.37 0.37
N ALA A 56 3.41 -11.38 0.05
CA ALA A 56 3.86 -10.01 -0.14
C ALA A 56 4.48 -9.41 1.13
N CYS A 57 3.90 -9.68 2.30
CA CYS A 57 4.49 -9.30 3.58
C CYS A 57 5.87 -9.96 3.79
N GLU A 58 6.05 -11.23 3.45
CA GLU A 58 7.37 -11.86 3.54
C GLU A 58 8.38 -11.26 2.56
N CYS A 59 7.98 -10.98 1.31
CA CYS A 59 8.84 -10.28 0.35
C CYS A 59 9.24 -8.88 0.84
N ALA A 60 8.31 -8.15 1.46
CA ALA A 60 8.60 -6.85 2.07
C ALA A 60 9.59 -6.99 3.23
N LYS A 61 9.44 -8.00 4.10
CA LYS A 61 10.40 -8.28 5.20
C LYS A 61 11.80 -8.59 4.66
N GLU A 62 11.91 -9.32 3.56
CA GLU A 62 13.20 -9.59 2.91
C GLU A 62 13.83 -8.30 2.34
N ALA A 63 13.07 -7.48 1.62
CA ALA A 63 13.54 -6.21 1.10
C ALA A 63 14.02 -5.26 2.21
N LEU A 64 13.29 -5.20 3.34
CA LEU A 64 13.71 -4.45 4.52
C LEU A 64 15.05 -4.94 5.10
N LYS A 65 15.28 -6.26 5.16
CA LYS A 65 16.56 -6.84 5.61
C LYS A 65 17.72 -6.49 4.68
N GLU A 66 17.45 -6.30 3.40
CA GLU A 66 18.43 -5.85 2.41
C GLU A 66 18.69 -4.33 2.46
N GLY A 67 17.96 -3.59 3.30
CA GLY A 67 18.11 -2.15 3.49
C GLY A 67 17.24 -1.30 2.57
N TYR A 68 16.28 -1.90 1.86
CA TYR A 68 15.29 -1.17 1.07
C TYR A 68 14.09 -0.75 1.93
N ASN A 69 13.41 0.30 1.49
CA ASN A 69 12.07 0.62 1.96
C ASN A 69 11.02 0.04 1.00
N VAL A 70 9.79 -0.15 1.47
CA VAL A 70 8.74 -0.80 0.68
C VAL A 70 7.48 0.04 0.67
N VAL A 71 6.92 0.29 -0.52
CA VAL A 71 5.56 0.79 -0.68
C VAL A 71 4.67 -0.37 -1.12
N ILE A 72 3.57 -0.59 -0.40
CA ILE A 72 2.56 -1.61 -0.69
C ILE A 72 1.30 -0.89 -1.17
N THR A 73 0.77 -1.26 -2.33
CA THR A 73 -0.57 -0.80 -2.77
C THR A 73 -1.60 -1.88 -2.51
N CYS A 74 -2.72 -1.50 -1.91
CA CYS A 74 -3.76 -2.43 -1.51
C CYS A 74 -5.17 -1.91 -1.84
N PRO A 75 -6.00 -2.69 -2.56
CA PRO A 75 -7.37 -2.28 -2.88
C PRO A 75 -8.32 -2.36 -1.69
N ALA A 76 -8.07 -3.25 -0.71
CA ALA A 76 -9.02 -3.59 0.34
C ALA A 76 -8.54 -3.15 1.73
N ALA A 77 -9.34 -2.31 2.40
CA ALA A 77 -9.07 -1.89 3.78
C ALA A 77 -9.06 -3.05 4.79
N GLU A 78 -9.74 -4.15 4.47
CA GLU A 78 -9.79 -5.38 5.29
C GLU A 78 -8.44 -6.09 5.37
N MET A 79 -7.51 -5.80 4.46
CA MET A 79 -6.15 -6.35 4.50
C MET A 79 -5.21 -5.55 5.42
N LEU A 80 -5.63 -4.36 5.89
CA LEU A 80 -4.81 -3.50 6.73
C LEU A 80 -4.36 -4.23 8.00
N ASP A 81 -5.29 -4.88 8.71
CA ASP A 81 -5.01 -5.56 9.97
C ASP A 81 -3.87 -6.58 9.82
N THR A 82 -3.85 -7.35 8.72
CA THR A 82 -2.78 -8.32 8.45
C THR A 82 -1.44 -7.66 8.12
N VAL A 83 -1.45 -6.51 7.44
CA VAL A 83 -0.23 -5.73 7.18
C VAL A 83 0.30 -5.12 8.49
N GLU A 84 -0.57 -4.55 9.32
CA GLU A 84 -0.24 -4.02 10.65
C GLU A 84 0.37 -5.10 11.54
N GLU A 85 -0.24 -6.29 11.60
CA GLU A 85 0.32 -7.43 12.33
C GLU A 85 1.69 -7.88 11.81
N SER A 86 1.95 -7.69 10.51
CA SER A 86 3.23 -8.08 9.88
C SER A 86 4.35 -7.05 10.10
N PHE A 87 4.00 -5.78 10.34
CA PHE A 87 4.92 -4.64 10.44
C PHE A 87 4.52 -3.69 11.58
N PRO A 88 4.51 -4.15 12.85
CA PRO A 88 3.93 -3.40 13.96
C PRO A 88 4.69 -2.10 14.29
N GLU A 89 5.97 -1.97 13.91
CA GLU A 89 6.79 -0.80 14.22
C GLU A 89 7.26 -0.05 12.96
N GLU A 90 7.17 -0.68 11.79
CA GLU A 90 7.72 -0.17 10.54
C GLU A 90 6.67 0.33 9.55
N LEU A 91 5.38 0.24 9.88
CA LEU A 91 4.28 0.60 8.99
C LEU A 91 3.85 2.06 9.14
N THR A 92 3.64 2.71 8.00
CA THR A 92 2.83 3.94 7.88
C THR A 92 1.71 3.69 6.89
N SER A 93 0.48 3.82 7.35
CA SER A 93 -0.74 3.54 6.59
C SER A 93 -1.39 4.84 6.07
N VAL A 94 -1.66 4.90 4.76
CA VAL A 94 -2.24 6.05 4.09
C VAL A 94 -3.47 5.65 3.29
N TYR A 95 -4.60 6.28 3.61
CA TYR A 95 -5.82 6.16 2.84
C TYR A 95 -5.93 7.27 1.80
N LEU A 96 -6.02 6.90 0.53
CA LEU A 96 -6.19 7.78 -0.62
C LEU A 96 -7.68 7.89 -0.94
N GLY A 97 -8.35 8.88 -0.37
CA GLY A 97 -9.78 9.06 -0.57
C GLY A 97 -10.40 10.05 0.41
N LYS A 98 -11.74 10.05 0.48
CA LYS A 98 -12.47 10.93 1.37
C LYS A 98 -12.28 10.52 2.84
N THR A 99 -12.43 11.49 3.74
CA THR A 99 -12.22 11.43 5.19
C THR A 99 -13.02 10.37 5.98
N HIS A 100 -13.80 9.52 5.31
CA HIS A 100 -14.65 8.50 5.92
C HIS A 100 -14.13 7.08 5.64
N ALA A 101 -12.83 6.85 5.84
CA ALA A 101 -12.33 5.49 5.93
C ALA A 101 -13.02 4.80 7.12
N LYS A 102 -13.47 3.55 6.93
CA LYS A 102 -14.06 2.74 8.02
C LYS A 102 -12.98 2.26 9.01
N THR A 103 -11.74 2.19 8.55
CA THR A 103 -10.57 1.75 9.29
C THR A 103 -9.72 2.95 9.72
N VAL A 104 -8.96 2.80 10.80
CA VAL A 104 -8.01 3.82 11.25
C VAL A 104 -6.77 3.75 10.36
N TYR A 105 -6.36 4.89 9.81
CA TYR A 105 -5.12 5.03 9.05
C TYR A 105 -4.29 6.14 9.70
N ASP A 106 -2.96 6.06 9.61
CA ASP A 106 -2.06 7.11 10.10
C ASP A 106 -2.33 8.43 9.36
N ARG A 107 -2.67 8.35 8.07
CA ARG A 107 -3.04 9.49 7.25
C ARG A 107 -4.19 9.22 6.29
N VAL A 108 -4.94 10.27 6.02
CA VAL A 108 -5.97 10.29 4.97
C VAL A 108 -5.69 11.47 4.03
N ILE A 109 -5.58 11.19 2.74
CA ILE A 109 -5.28 12.15 1.67
C ILE A 109 -6.48 12.21 0.73
N ASP A 110 -7.13 13.36 0.63
CA ASP A 110 -8.28 13.56 -0.26
C ASP A 110 -7.82 13.81 -1.70
N THR A 111 -7.61 12.71 -2.42
CA THR A 111 -7.17 12.71 -3.83
C THR A 111 -8.18 13.34 -4.79
N ALA A 112 -9.41 13.64 -4.36
CA ALA A 112 -10.36 14.40 -5.18
C ALA A 112 -10.09 15.91 -5.15
N ARG A 113 -9.31 16.39 -4.18
CA ARG A 113 -9.00 17.82 -3.97
C ARG A 113 -7.52 18.15 -4.12
N GLN A 114 -6.69 17.14 -4.30
CA GLN A 114 -5.24 17.24 -4.38
C GLN A 114 -4.73 16.62 -5.67
N SER A 115 -3.75 17.26 -6.29
CA SER A 115 -3.04 16.71 -7.43
C SER A 115 -2.09 15.59 -7.00
N VAL A 116 -1.71 14.72 -7.95
CA VAL A 116 -0.70 13.67 -7.73
C VAL A 116 0.60 14.26 -7.18
N GLY A 117 1.03 15.44 -7.67
CA GLY A 117 2.22 16.11 -7.16
C GLY A 117 2.11 16.49 -5.69
N GLU A 118 0.99 17.08 -5.28
CA GLU A 118 0.74 17.41 -3.87
C GLU A 118 0.66 16.16 -3.00
N THR A 119 0.02 15.09 -3.50
CA THR A 119 -0.02 13.80 -2.80
C THR A 119 1.38 13.24 -2.61
N CYS A 120 2.23 13.21 -3.64
CA CYS A 120 3.62 12.75 -3.49
C CYS A 120 4.42 13.62 -2.52
N SER A 121 4.25 14.95 -2.55
CA SER A 121 4.90 15.83 -1.57
C SER A 121 4.49 15.49 -0.13
N MET A 122 3.21 15.21 0.11
CA MET A 122 2.75 14.76 1.42
C MET A 122 3.32 13.39 1.80
N LEU A 123 3.44 12.46 0.85
CA LEU A 123 4.09 11.18 1.10
C LEU A 123 5.57 11.36 1.47
N HIS A 124 6.30 12.25 0.77
CA HIS A 124 7.70 12.55 1.07
C HIS A 124 7.87 13.08 2.50
N GLU A 125 6.98 13.95 2.97
CA GLU A 125 7.00 14.47 4.33
C GLU A 125 6.76 13.39 5.40
N LEU A 126 6.05 12.30 5.07
CA LEU A 126 5.79 11.20 6.00
C LEU A 126 6.97 10.24 6.12
N VAL A 127 7.80 10.17 5.08
CA VAL A 127 8.87 9.18 4.97
C VAL A 127 10.28 9.74 5.18
N ALA A 128 10.38 11.06 5.41
CA ALA A 128 11.62 11.79 5.69
C ALA A 128 12.01 11.75 7.19
#